data_AF-A0A932XSP8-F1
#
_entry.id   AF-A0A932XSP8-F1
#
_cell.length_a   1.000
_cell.length_b   1.000
_cell.length_c   1.000
_cell.angle_alpha   90.00
_cell.angle_beta   90.00
_cell.angle_gamma   90.00
#
_symmetry.space_group_name_H-M   'P 1'
#
loop_
_entity.id
_entity.type
_entity.pdbx_description
1 polymer ?
#
loop_
_entity_poly.entity_id
_entity_poly.type
_entity_poly.pdbx_seq_one_letter_code
_entity_poly.pdbx_strand_id
1 'polypeptide(L)'
;MAEPQGSDKRSIQNVLINRPMQREFTLVMLGIMMTAAVTVGIVINFTLNAIVEGVPPTISRTTLERMIFDANSQLVVTSILIIFIAVIATGFFGVFFLHRIAGPVYRFRQVLKRMGTGEIPQEVQLRKRDFFKETAEELNKVIVLLKDVDNTSQKIDSIITHIPEDKLTPDVRAKIQEIHSTLGQLRKPSK
;
A
#
# COMPACT_ATOMS: atom_id res chain seq x y z
N MET A 1 1.20 37.03 29.34
CA MET A 1 1.62 35.75 29.96
C MET A 1 0.86 34.65 29.25
N ALA A 2 1.57 33.71 28.65
CA ALA A 2 1.02 32.65 27.80
C ALA A 2 0.62 31.43 28.65
N GLU A 3 -0.58 30.90 28.42
CA GLU A 3 -0.99 29.57 28.91
C GLU A 3 -0.52 28.48 27.93
N PRO A 4 -0.05 27.31 28.41
CA PRO A 4 0.41 26.25 27.54
C PRO A 4 -0.77 25.38 27.07
N GLN A 5 -0.84 25.15 25.75
CA GLN A 5 -1.78 24.20 25.16
C GLN A 5 -1.42 22.76 25.53
N GLY A 6 -2.42 22.04 26.02
CA GLY A 6 -2.32 20.65 26.45
C GLY A 6 -1.97 19.68 25.32
N SER A 7 -0.86 18.97 25.55
CA SER A 7 -0.53 17.60 25.13
C SER A 7 -1.47 16.93 24.12
N ASP A 8 -1.02 16.92 22.87
CA ASP A 8 -1.57 16.14 21.77
C ASP A 8 -1.19 14.65 21.96
N LYS A 9 -1.97 13.93 22.77
CA LYS A 9 -1.85 12.46 22.93
C LYS A 9 -2.27 11.77 21.62
N ARG A 10 -1.36 11.69 20.65
CA ARG A 10 -1.53 10.87 19.45
C ARG A 10 -1.63 9.40 19.88
N SER A 11 -2.85 8.87 19.88
CA SER A 11 -3.12 7.46 20.17
C SER A 11 -2.37 6.57 19.19
N ILE A 12 -1.42 5.80 19.74
CA ILE A 12 -0.60 4.78 19.06
C ILE A 12 -1.45 3.67 18.42
N GLN A 13 -2.75 3.63 18.73
CA GLN A 13 -3.67 2.56 18.33
C GLN A 13 -4.09 2.63 16.85
N ASN A 14 -3.82 3.73 16.14
CA ASN A 14 -4.17 3.89 14.72
C ASN A 14 -3.03 3.64 13.73
N VAL A 15 -1.89 3.10 14.17
CA VAL A 15 -0.78 2.76 13.25
C VAL A 15 -1.13 1.54 12.36
N LEU A 16 -2.07 0.68 12.77
CA LEU A 16 -2.47 -0.53 12.05
C LEU A 16 -3.59 -0.29 11.02
N ILE A 17 -3.32 0.54 10.00
CA ILE A 17 -4.30 0.86 8.95
C ILE A 17 -4.55 -0.34 7.99
N ASN A 18 -3.64 -1.34 7.93
CA ASN A 18 -3.88 -2.60 7.21
C ASN A 18 -3.05 -3.77 7.80
N ARG A 19 -3.69 -4.66 8.56
CA ARG A 19 -3.04 -5.81 9.22
C ARG A 19 -2.32 -6.82 8.31
N PRO A 20 -2.86 -7.23 7.14
CA PRO A 20 -2.16 -8.20 6.29
C PRO A 20 -0.92 -7.60 5.63
N MET A 21 -1.01 -6.33 5.23
CA MET A 21 0.07 -5.59 4.60
C MET A 21 1.25 -5.37 5.54
N GLN A 22 0.98 -4.88 6.75
CA GLN A 22 2.03 -4.65 7.73
C GLN A 22 2.71 -5.96 8.12
N ARG A 23 1.95 -7.05 8.26
CA ARG A 23 2.51 -8.36 8.55
C ARG A 23 3.49 -8.82 7.47
N GLU A 24 3.13 -8.77 6.18
CA GLU A 24 4.04 -9.20 5.11
C GLU A 24 5.32 -8.35 5.06
N PHE A 25 5.18 -7.03 5.17
CA PHE A 25 6.32 -6.12 5.20
C PHE A 25 7.26 -6.40 6.38
N THR A 26 6.69 -6.46 7.59
CA THR A 26 7.44 -6.71 8.81
C THR A 26 8.10 -8.09 8.77
N LEU A 27 7.43 -9.13 8.25
CA LEU A 27 8.01 -10.46 8.11
C LEU A 27 9.19 -10.50 7.13
N VAL A 28 9.10 -9.80 6.00
CA VAL A 28 10.22 -9.72 5.04
C VAL A 28 11.40 -8.97 5.66
N MET A 29 11.17 -7.84 6.31
CA MET A 29 12.23 -7.09 6.98
C MET A 29 12.87 -7.87 8.12
N LEU A 30 12.06 -8.52 8.96
CA LEU A 30 12.55 -9.43 10.00
C LEU A 30 13.34 -10.58 9.39
N GLY A 31 12.87 -11.17 8.28
CA GLY A 31 13.58 -12.22 7.57
C GLY A 31 14.98 -11.79 7.14
N ILE A 32 15.10 -10.62 6.48
CA ILE A 32 16.40 -10.08 6.04
C ILE A 32 17.33 -9.84 7.25
N MET A 33 16.80 -9.25 8.33
CA MET A 33 17.59 -8.99 9.54
C MET A 33 18.01 -10.27 10.26
N MET A 34 17.12 -11.28 10.30
CA MET A 34 17.42 -12.60 10.86
C MET A 34 18.50 -13.30 10.05
N THR A 35 18.41 -13.26 8.71
CA THR A 35 19.47 -13.82 7.86
C THR A 35 20.80 -13.13 8.08
N ALA A 36 20.81 -11.80 8.22
CA ALA A 36 22.04 -11.06 8.49
C ALA A 36 22.64 -11.43 9.86
N ALA A 37 21.81 -11.56 10.90
CA ALA A 37 22.24 -11.98 12.23
C ALA A 37 22.84 -13.40 12.23
N VAL A 38 22.19 -14.34 11.53
CA VAL A 38 22.72 -15.70 11.35
C VAL A 38 24.05 -15.68 10.60
N THR A 39 24.16 -14.91 9.51
CA THR A 39 25.42 -14.77 8.77
C THR A 39 26.53 -14.22 9.65
N VAL A 40 26.27 -13.20 10.47
CA VAL A 40 27.25 -12.68 11.44
C VAL A 40 27.67 -13.77 12.42
N GLY A 41 26.73 -14.53 12.98
CA GLY A 41 27.03 -15.64 13.88
C GLY A 41 27.91 -16.72 13.24
N ILE A 42 27.63 -17.07 11.98
CA ILE A 42 28.43 -18.01 11.19
C ILE A 42 29.85 -17.47 11.00
N VAL A 43 30.01 -16.20 10.59
CA VAL A 43 31.32 -15.57 10.38
C VAL A 43 32.13 -15.58 11.68
N ILE A 44 31.51 -15.23 12.81
CA ILE A 44 32.17 -15.28 14.13
C ILE A 44 32.66 -16.69 14.43
N ASN A 45 31.84 -17.72 14.23
CA ASN A 45 32.22 -19.10 14.52
C ASN A 45 33.40 -19.56 13.64
N PHE A 46 33.34 -19.30 12.34
CA PHE A 46 34.44 -19.61 11.42
C PHE A 46 35.75 -18.90 11.79
N THR A 47 35.68 -17.61 12.13
CA THR A 47 36.87 -16.85 12.54
C THR A 47 37.46 -17.37 13.85
N LEU A 48 36.63 -17.69 14.85
CA LEU A 48 37.12 -18.25 16.11
C LEU A 48 37.79 -19.62 15.91
N ASN A 49 37.19 -20.51 15.13
CA ASN A 49 37.79 -21.82 14.83
C ASN A 49 39.14 -21.67 14.12
N ALA A 50 39.24 -20.76 13.14
CA ALA A 50 40.48 -20.50 12.41
C ALA A 50 41.60 -19.98 13.34
N ILE A 51 41.27 -19.16 14.34
CA ILE A 51 42.25 -18.70 15.33
C ILE A 51 42.70 -19.87 16.20
N VAL A 52 41.77 -20.65 16.74
CA VAL A 52 42.10 -21.78 17.64
C VAL A 52 42.99 -22.81 16.94
N GLU A 53 42.73 -23.14 15.68
CA GLU A 53 43.55 -24.05 14.89
C GLU A 53 44.94 -23.48 14.54
N GLY A 54 45.03 -22.16 14.38
CA GLY A 54 46.27 -21.46 14.04
C GLY A 54 47.21 -21.17 15.22
N VAL A 55 46.80 -21.46 16.46
CA VAL A 55 47.55 -21.17 17.70
C VAL A 55 48.46 -22.37 18.06
N PRO A 56 49.79 -22.28 17.87
CA PRO A 56 50.72 -23.28 18.39
C PRO A 56 50.64 -23.42 19.93
N PRO A 57 50.89 -24.63 20.46
CA PRO A 57 50.73 -24.95 21.90
C PRO A 57 51.66 -24.17 22.84
N THR A 58 52.71 -23.51 22.32
CA THR A 58 53.67 -22.70 23.09
C THR A 58 53.62 -21.23 22.66
N ILE A 59 52.47 -20.57 22.86
CA ILE A 59 52.27 -19.16 22.50
C ILE A 59 52.56 -18.21 23.67
N SER A 60 53.24 -17.09 23.38
CA SER A 60 53.38 -15.96 24.30
C SER A 60 52.06 -15.20 24.44
N ARG A 61 51.75 -14.73 25.66
CA ARG A 61 50.55 -13.92 25.95
C ARG A 61 50.42 -12.71 25.01
N THR A 62 51.54 -12.05 24.71
CA THR A 62 51.58 -10.87 23.83
C THR A 62 51.24 -11.19 22.37
N THR A 63 51.58 -12.38 21.88
CA THR A 63 51.24 -12.83 20.53
C THR A 63 49.76 -13.20 20.45
N LEU A 64 49.23 -13.84 21.50
CA LEU A 64 47.82 -14.19 21.60
C LEU A 64 46.92 -12.93 21.62
N GLU A 65 47.30 -11.92 22.41
CA GLU A 65 46.56 -10.65 22.49
C GLU A 65 46.49 -9.95 21.14
N ARG A 66 47.58 -9.94 20.36
CA ARG A 66 47.59 -9.36 19.00
C ARG A 66 46.68 -10.10 18.03
N MET A 67 46.73 -11.44 18.03
CA MET A 67 45.87 -12.27 17.18
C MET A 67 44.38 -12.05 17.48
N ILE A 68 44.02 -11.97 18.76
CA ILE A 68 42.64 -11.69 19.19
C ILE A 68 42.23 -10.27 18.79
N PHE A 69 43.11 -9.27 18.97
CA PHE A 69 42.83 -7.89 18.61
C PHE A 69 42.58 -7.73 17.11
N ASP A 70 43.44 -8.31 16.28
CA ASP A 70 43.33 -8.26 14.81
C ASP A 70 42.06 -8.96 14.34
N ALA A 71 41.76 -10.14 14.88
CA ALA A 71 40.52 -10.86 14.59
C ALA A 71 39.29 -10.09 15.04
N ASN A 72 39.31 -9.48 16.22
CA ASN A 72 38.20 -8.67 16.73
C ASN A 72 37.97 -7.45 15.84
N SER A 73 39.02 -6.74 15.45
CA SER A 73 38.94 -5.61 14.52
C SER A 73 38.33 -6.03 13.18
N GLN A 74 38.81 -7.14 12.61
CA GLN A 74 38.27 -7.70 11.38
C GLN A 74 36.79 -8.10 11.52
N LEU A 75 36.42 -8.81 12.60
CA LEU A 75 35.05 -9.23 12.88
C LEU A 75 34.10 -8.03 13.03
N VAL A 76 34.53 -6.98 13.73
CA VAL A 76 33.73 -5.75 13.90
C VAL A 76 33.49 -5.10 12.54
N VAL A 77 34.53 -4.91 11.72
CA VAL A 77 34.40 -4.31 10.40
C VAL A 77 33.51 -5.13 9.47
N THR A 78 33.71 -6.46 9.41
CA THR A 78 32.88 -7.34 8.59
C THR A 78 31.43 -7.38 9.07
N SER A 79 31.18 -7.40 10.39
CA SER A 79 29.82 -7.39 10.95
C SER A 79 29.09 -6.08 10.64
N ILE A 80 29.77 -4.94 10.79
CA ILE A 80 29.23 -3.63 10.42
C ILE A 80 28.86 -3.63 8.94
N LEU A 81 29.72 -4.15 8.07
CA LEU A 81 29.46 -4.22 6.63
C LEU A 81 28.23 -5.09 6.31
N ILE A 82 28.10 -6.26 6.94
CA ILE A 82 26.93 -7.14 6.75
C ILE A 82 25.64 -6.44 7.19
N ILE A 83 25.65 -5.81 8.37
CA ILE A 83 24.49 -5.07 8.90
C ILE A 83 24.16 -3.90 7.97
N PHE A 84 25.16 -3.16 7.50
CA PHE A 84 24.96 -2.04 6.58
C PHE A 84 24.30 -2.49 5.27
N ILE A 85 24.77 -3.59 4.68
CA ILE A 85 24.16 -4.20 3.49
C ILE A 85 22.72 -4.64 3.78
N ALA A 86 22.47 -5.26 4.94
CA ALA A 86 21.13 -5.68 5.34
C ALA A 86 20.18 -4.49 5.49
N VAL A 87 20.63 -3.36 6.03
CA VAL A 87 19.87 -2.11 6.14
C VAL A 87 19.55 -1.55 4.76
N ILE A 88 20.52 -1.49 3.84
CA ILE A 88 20.29 -1.04 2.47
C ILE A 88 19.28 -1.95 1.76
N ALA A 89 19.46 -3.27 1.87
CA ALA A 89 18.55 -4.25 1.28
C ALA A 89 17.13 -4.03 1.81
N THR A 90 16.99 -3.91 3.14
CA THR A 90 15.71 -3.63 3.82
C THR A 90 15.07 -2.36 3.29
N GLY A 91 15.82 -1.26 3.17
CA GLY A 91 15.34 0.00 2.59
C GLY A 91 14.88 -0.15 1.14
N PHE A 92 15.69 -0.81 0.30
CA PHE A 92 15.37 -1.07 -1.10
C PHE A 92 14.07 -1.87 -1.23
N PHE A 93 13.98 -3.04 -0.59
CA PHE A 93 12.76 -3.86 -0.58
C PHE A 93 11.55 -3.09 -0.04
N GLY A 94 11.76 -2.22 0.94
CA GLY A 94 10.69 -1.41 1.50
C GLY A 94 10.12 -0.38 0.52
N VAL A 95 10.96 0.23 -0.33
CA VAL A 95 10.50 1.14 -1.40
C VAL A 95 9.64 0.39 -2.42
N PHE A 96 10.06 -0.79 -2.88
CA PHE A 96 9.25 -1.59 -3.81
C PHE A 96 7.92 -2.00 -3.19
N PHE A 97 7.93 -2.38 -1.92
CA PHE A 97 6.73 -2.72 -1.19
C PHE A 97 5.77 -1.53 -1.11
N LEU A 98 6.26 -0.35 -0.74
CA LEU A 98 5.46 0.87 -0.64
C LEU A 98 4.83 1.25 -1.99
N HIS A 99 5.56 1.09 -3.10
CA HIS A 99 5.01 1.38 -4.43
C HIS A 99 3.82 0.47 -4.81
N ARG A 100 3.84 -0.80 -4.40
CA ARG A 100 2.73 -1.76 -4.63
C ARG A 100 1.45 -1.39 -3.87
N ILE A 101 1.54 -0.43 -2.95
CA ILE A 101 0.44 0.06 -2.09
C ILE A 101 0.03 1.46 -2.51
N ALA A 102 1.00 2.37 -2.61
CA ALA A 102 0.76 3.77 -2.95
C ALA A 102 0.10 3.91 -4.32
N GLY A 103 0.46 3.06 -5.29
CA GLY A 103 -0.16 3.03 -6.62
C GLY A 103 -1.68 2.78 -6.56
N PRO A 104 -2.15 1.64 -6.03
CA PRO A 104 -3.57 1.36 -5.86
C PRO A 104 -4.32 2.44 -5.07
N VAL A 105 -3.77 2.88 -3.93
CA VAL A 105 -4.41 3.91 -3.08
C VAL A 105 -4.59 5.23 -3.84
N TYR A 106 -3.58 5.64 -4.60
CA TYR A 106 -3.67 6.82 -5.46
C TYR A 106 -4.76 6.66 -6.52
N ARG A 107 -4.84 5.50 -7.18
CA ARG A 107 -5.88 5.22 -8.18
C ARG A 107 -7.28 5.23 -7.57
N PHE A 108 -7.48 4.59 -6.42
CA PHE A 108 -8.77 4.61 -5.72
C PHE A 108 -9.19 6.04 -5.38
N ARG A 109 -8.28 6.87 -4.87
CA ARG A 109 -8.57 8.28 -4.59
C ARG A 109 -9.00 9.03 -5.85
N GLN A 110 -8.33 8.80 -6.98
CA GLN A 110 -8.69 9.45 -8.25
C GLN A 110 -10.07 9.03 -8.76
N VAL A 111 -10.39 7.74 -8.64
CA VAL A 111 -11.68 7.16 -9.05
C VAL A 111 -12.80 7.70 -8.16
N LEU A 112 -12.62 7.66 -6.84
CA LEU A 112 -13.57 8.21 -5.88
C LEU A 112 -13.78 9.71 -6.06
N LYS A 113 -12.72 10.47 -6.38
CA LYS A 113 -12.84 11.90 -6.68
C LYS A 113 -13.71 12.16 -7.90
N ARG A 114 -13.55 11.37 -8.97
CA ARG A 114 -14.38 11.46 -10.19
C ARG A 114 -15.84 11.07 -9.91
N MET A 115 -16.05 10.00 -9.15
CA MET A 115 -17.39 9.64 -8.70
C MET A 115 -18.03 10.76 -7.88
N GLY A 116 -17.25 11.42 -7.02
CA GLY A 116 -17.70 12.57 -6.23
C GLY A 116 -18.05 13.81 -7.07
N THR A 117 -17.56 13.92 -8.30
CA THR A 117 -17.96 14.97 -9.25
C THR A 117 -19.12 14.55 -10.16
N GLY A 118 -19.73 13.39 -9.93
CA GLY A 118 -20.82 12.85 -10.76
C GLY A 118 -20.36 12.21 -12.06
N GLU A 119 -19.05 12.04 -12.27
CA GLU A 119 -18.54 11.28 -13.40
C GLU A 119 -18.59 9.78 -13.10
N ILE A 120 -18.98 8.97 -14.08
CA ILE A 120 -18.85 7.50 -14.00
C ILE A 120 -17.46 7.13 -14.53
N PRO A 121 -16.48 6.80 -13.66
CA PRO A 121 -15.14 6.50 -14.11
C PRO A 121 -15.07 5.12 -14.77
N GLN A 122 -13.95 4.88 -15.45
CA GLN A 122 -13.59 3.54 -15.91
C GLN A 122 -13.25 2.62 -14.73
N GLU A 123 -13.38 1.32 -14.95
CA GLU A 123 -13.04 0.29 -13.96
C GLU A 123 -11.56 0.35 -13.58
N VAL A 124 -11.30 0.07 -12.31
CA VAL A 124 -9.97 0.06 -11.71
C VAL A 124 -9.29 -1.28 -12.01
N GLN A 125 -8.19 -1.21 -12.75
CA GLN A 125 -7.28 -2.34 -12.94
C GLN A 125 -5.97 -2.08 -12.21
N LEU A 126 -5.61 -3.00 -11.31
CA LEU A 126 -4.35 -2.97 -10.57
C LEU A 126 -3.31 -3.88 -11.21
N ARG A 127 -2.02 -3.63 -10.95
CA ARG A 127 -0.95 -4.47 -11.50
C ARG A 127 -0.97 -5.85 -10.84
N LYS A 128 -0.42 -6.86 -11.52
CA LYS A 128 -0.39 -8.25 -11.04
C LYS A 128 0.13 -8.42 -9.61
N ARG A 129 1.10 -7.59 -9.20
CA ARG A 129 1.72 -7.66 -7.87
C ARG A 129 1.16 -6.61 -6.90
N ASP A 130 0.27 -5.73 -7.31
CA ASP A 130 -0.25 -4.70 -6.39
C ASP A 130 -1.18 -5.32 -5.34
N PHE A 131 -1.28 -4.66 -4.18
CA PHE A 131 -2.23 -5.01 -3.12
C PHE A 131 -3.64 -4.50 -3.43
N PHE A 132 -4.64 -4.94 -2.66
CA PHE A 132 -6.04 -4.48 -2.72
C PHE A 132 -6.83 -4.86 -3.99
N LYS A 133 -6.53 -6.02 -4.59
CA LYS A 133 -7.29 -6.50 -5.75
C LYS A 133 -8.77 -6.71 -5.44
N GLU A 134 -9.07 -7.33 -4.30
CA GLU A 134 -10.46 -7.51 -3.83
C GLU A 134 -11.18 -6.16 -3.67
N THR A 135 -10.51 -5.15 -3.11
CA THR A 135 -11.08 -3.79 -3.01
C THR A 135 -11.30 -3.16 -4.38
N ALA A 136 -10.40 -3.39 -5.35
CA ALA A 136 -10.60 -2.94 -6.71
C ALA A 136 -11.79 -3.63 -7.37
N GLU A 137 -11.98 -4.93 -7.14
CA GLU A 137 -13.14 -5.69 -7.62
C GLU A 137 -14.46 -5.18 -7.02
N GLU A 138 -14.51 -4.95 -5.71
CA GLU A 138 -15.69 -4.35 -5.07
C GLU A 138 -15.98 -2.94 -5.59
N LEU A 139 -14.95 -2.12 -5.77
CA LEU A 139 -15.11 -0.79 -6.38
C LEU A 139 -15.61 -0.89 -7.82
N ASN A 140 -15.15 -1.89 -8.58
CA ASN A 140 -15.62 -2.13 -9.95
C ASN A 140 -17.09 -2.56 -9.98
N LYS A 141 -17.57 -3.36 -9.03
CA LYS A 141 -19.00 -3.69 -8.92
C LYS A 141 -19.85 -2.43 -8.77
N VAL A 142 -19.40 -1.47 -7.96
CA VAL A 142 -20.09 -0.17 -7.83
C VAL A 142 -20.05 0.62 -9.14
N ILE A 143 -18.91 0.65 -9.83
CA ILE A 143 -18.80 1.31 -11.13
C ILE A 143 -19.74 0.69 -12.16
N VAL A 144 -19.83 -0.65 -12.22
CA VAL A 144 -20.73 -1.37 -13.12
C VAL A 144 -22.19 -1.04 -12.80
N LEU A 145 -22.57 -1.05 -11.52
CA LEU A 145 -23.91 -0.65 -11.09
C LEU A 145 -24.26 0.77 -11.57
N LEU A 146 -23.34 1.72 -11.42
CA LEU A 146 -23.54 3.10 -11.89
C LEU A 146 -23.71 3.17 -13.41
N LYS A 147 -22.92 2.41 -14.18
CA LYS A 147 -23.07 2.30 -15.63
C LYS A 147 -24.43 1.73 -16.01
N ASP A 148 -24.91 0.71 -15.31
CA ASP A 148 -26.21 0.07 -15.58
C ASP A 148 -27.38 1.02 -15.28
N VAL A 149 -27.29 1.78 -14.19
CA VAL A 149 -28.26 2.85 -13.86
C VAL A 149 -28.28 3.92 -14.94
N ASP A 150 -27.12 4.40 -15.40
CA ASP A 150 -27.04 5.42 -16.46
C ASP A 150 -27.59 4.90 -17.79
N ASN A 151 -27.22 3.68 -18.18
CA ASN A 151 -27.77 3.02 -19.37
C ASN A 151 -29.30 2.85 -19.30
N THR A 152 -29.83 2.54 -18.11
CA THR A 152 -31.28 2.40 -17.89
C THR A 152 -31.97 3.76 -17.99
N SER A 153 -31.38 4.80 -17.40
CA SER A 153 -31.86 6.18 -17.53
C SER A 153 -31.90 6.62 -18.99
N GLN A 154 -30.87 6.31 -19.78
CA GLN A 154 -30.83 6.63 -21.21
C GLN A 154 -31.89 5.87 -22.01
N LYS A 155 -32.13 4.59 -21.68
CA LYS A 155 -33.22 3.80 -22.30
C LYS A 155 -34.59 4.41 -22.01
N ILE A 156 -34.86 4.81 -20.76
CA ILE A 156 -36.12 5.46 -20.38
C ILE A 156 -36.30 6.76 -21.19
N ASP A 157 -35.26 7.58 -21.29
CA ASP A 157 -35.26 8.82 -22.06
C ASP A 157 -35.56 8.59 -23.56
N SER A 158 -34.96 7.54 -24.13
CA SER A 158 -35.22 7.14 -25.51
C SER A 158 -36.67 6.64 -25.72
N ILE A 159 -37.26 5.93 -24.76
CA ILE A 159 -38.65 5.47 -24.86
C ILE A 159 -39.59 6.68 -24.81
N ILE A 160 -39.34 7.63 -23.91
CA ILE A 160 -40.14 8.84 -23.75
C ILE A 160 -40.16 9.67 -25.03
N THR A 161 -39.00 9.88 -25.65
CA THR A 161 -38.85 10.69 -26.88
C THR A 161 -39.52 10.08 -28.11
N HIS A 162 -39.80 8.77 -28.11
CA HIS A 162 -40.50 8.10 -29.21
C HIS A 162 -42.03 8.04 -29.03
N ILE A 163 -42.59 8.61 -27.95
CA ILE A 163 -44.05 8.67 -27.76
C ILE A 163 -44.61 9.79 -28.66
N PRO A 164 -45.53 9.49 -29.60
CA PRO A 164 -46.11 10.50 -30.49
C PRO A 164 -46.91 11.57 -29.71
N GLU A 165 -46.53 12.84 -29.85
CA GLU A 165 -47.14 13.98 -29.13
C GLU A 165 -48.64 14.17 -29.43
N ASP A 166 -49.10 13.68 -30.57
CA ASP A 166 -50.46 13.75 -31.10
C ASP A 166 -51.46 12.86 -30.34
N LYS A 167 -50.98 11.93 -29.50
CA LYS A 167 -51.83 11.02 -28.69
C LYS A 167 -51.77 11.28 -27.18
N LEU A 168 -51.07 12.32 -26.75
CA LEU A 168 -50.81 12.60 -25.34
C LEU A 168 -51.82 13.60 -24.75
N THR A 169 -52.55 13.17 -23.71
CA THR A 169 -53.37 14.08 -22.89
C THR A 169 -52.49 15.09 -22.13
N PRO A 170 -53.00 16.31 -21.80
CA PRO A 170 -52.22 17.34 -21.11
C PRO A 170 -51.59 16.87 -19.78
N ASP A 171 -52.32 16.04 -19.04
CA ASP A 171 -51.85 15.47 -17.76
C ASP A 171 -50.68 14.48 -17.94
N VAL A 172 -50.71 13.70 -19.02
CA VAL A 172 -49.62 12.75 -19.34
C VAL A 172 -48.38 13.48 -19.81
N ARG A 173 -48.54 14.57 -20.58
CA ARG A 173 -47.44 15.43 -21.00
C ARG A 173 -46.72 16.07 -19.81
N ALA A 174 -47.48 16.56 -18.83
CA ALA A 174 -46.92 17.12 -17.60
C ALA A 174 -46.07 16.10 -16.81
N LYS A 175 -46.58 14.87 -16.65
CA LYS A 175 -45.86 13.77 -15.97
C LYS A 175 -44.60 13.35 -16.72
N ILE A 176 -44.63 13.30 -18.05
CA ILE A 176 -43.45 13.00 -18.87
C ILE A 176 -42.37 14.06 -18.66
N GLN A 177 -42.75 15.34 -18.62
CA GLN A 177 -41.82 16.44 -18.40
C GLN A 177 -41.22 16.40 -16.98
N GLU A 178 -42.00 16.01 -15.98
CA GLU A 178 -41.54 15.78 -14.61
C GLU A 178 -40.50 14.64 -14.54
N ILE A 179 -40.75 13.51 -15.22
CA ILE A 179 -39.81 12.39 -15.31
C ILE A 179 -38.50 12.84 -15.98
N HIS A 180 -38.58 13.55 -17.10
CA HIS A 180 -37.40 14.05 -17.81
C HIS A 180 -36.58 15.01 -16.94
N SER A 181 -37.24 15.84 -16.11
CA SER A 181 -36.55 16.72 -15.16
C SER A 181 -35.85 15.93 -14.05
N THR A 182 -36.50 14.88 -13.53
CA THR A 182 -35.98 14.04 -12.43
C THR A 182 -34.81 13.19 -12.89
N LEU A 183 -34.87 12.61 -14.10
CA LEU A 183 -33.75 11.93 -14.74
C LEU A 183 -32.58 12.89 -15.00
N GLY A 184 -32.88 14.13 -15.38
CA GLY A 184 -31.88 15.19 -15.52
C GLY A 184 -31.17 15.55 -14.20
N GLN A 185 -31.88 15.49 -13.08
CA GLN A 185 -31.30 15.70 -11.74
C GLN A 185 -30.42 14.53 -11.30
N LEU A 186 -30.81 13.29 -11.59
CA LEU A 186 -29.98 12.10 -11.33
C LEU A 186 -28.61 12.15 -12.05
N ARG A 187 -28.53 12.79 -13.23
CA ARG A 187 -27.28 12.94 -14.00
C ARG A 187 -26.42 14.13 -13.58
N LYS A 188 -26.92 15.09 -12.80
CA LYS A 188 -26.14 16.25 -12.36
C LYS A 188 -25.68 16.05 -10.92
N PRO A 189 -24.39 16.24 -10.61
CA PRO A 189 -23.93 16.17 -9.23
C PRO A 189 -24.67 17.22 -8.39
N SER A 190 -25.17 16.83 -7.22
CA SER A 190 -25.57 17.79 -6.19
C SER A 190 -24.35 18.64 -5.87
N LYS A 191 -24.46 19.96 -6.05
CA LYS A 191 -23.43 20.92 -5.65
C LYS A 191 -23.16 20.84 -4.16
#